data_AF-A0A259SGD1-F1
#
_entry.id   AF-A0A259SGD1-F1
#
_cell.length_a   1.000
_cell.length_b   1.000
_cell.length_c   1.000
_cell.angle_alpha   90.00
_cell.angle_beta   90.00
_cell.angle_gamma   90.00
#
_symmetry.space_group_name_H-M   'P 1'
#
loop_
_entity.id
_entity.type
_entity.pdbx_description
1 polymer ?
#
loop_
_entity_poly.entity_id
_entity_poly.type
_entity_poly.pdbx_seq_one_letter_code
_entity_poly.pdbx_strand_id
1 'polypeptide(L)' 'MSTTVNERVQKRRAVLRRAGLRPVQIWVPDTRRPDFAEECRRQSQLVAQSDLSDLGMDRLMDEALADLDGWAE' A
#
# COMPACT_ATOMS: atom_id res chain seq x y z
N MET A 1 -4.83 -4.48 -34.68
CA MET A 1 -5.54 -3.48 -33.85
C MET A 1 -4.91 -3.47 -32.47
N SER A 2 -4.28 -2.37 -32.05
CA SER A 2 -3.72 -2.29 -30.67
C SER A 2 -4.87 -2.24 -29.67
N THR A 3 -4.79 -3.03 -28.60
CA THR A 3 -5.77 -3.01 -27.52
C THR A 3 -5.76 -1.63 -26.87
N THR A 4 -6.93 -1.02 -26.75
CA THR A 4 -7.07 0.31 -26.16
C THR A 4 -6.77 0.25 -24.65
N VAL A 5 -6.41 1.40 -24.06
CA VAL A 5 -6.19 1.50 -22.60
C VAL A 5 -7.42 1.03 -21.83
N ASN A 6 -8.62 1.36 -22.33
CA ASN A 6 -9.87 1.00 -21.68
C ASN A 6 -10.08 -0.52 -21.65
N GLU A 7 -9.85 -1.20 -22.78
CA GLU A 7 -9.92 -2.67 -22.85
C GLU A 7 -8.91 -3.35 -21.91
N ARG A 8 -7.68 -2.81 -21.81
CA ARG A 8 -6.67 -3.32 -20.88
C ARG A 8 -7.10 -3.16 -19.42
N VAL A 9 -7.65 -2.01 -19.05
CA VAL A 9 -8.15 -1.75 -17.69
C VAL A 9 -9.32 -2.67 -17.35
N GLN A 10 -10.26 -2.88 -18.29
CA GLN A 10 -11.39 -3.79 -18.10
C GLN A 10 -10.94 -5.24 -17.89
N LYS A 11 -10.01 -5.73 -18.72
CA LYS A 11 -9.44 -7.08 -18.57
C LYS A 11 -8.76 -7.26 -17.22
N ARG A 12 -7.94 -6.29 -16.78
CA ARG A 12 -7.28 -6.30 -15.45
C ARG A 12 -8.29 -6.36 -14.32
N ARG A 13 -9.33 -5.51 -14.35
CA ARG A 13 -10.39 -5.49 -13.33
C ARG A 13 -11.19 -6.79 -13.28
N ALA A 14 -11.44 -7.43 -14.43
CA ALA A 14 -12.12 -8.73 -14.48
C ALA A 14 -11.29 -9.84 -13.80
N VAL A 15 -9.97 -9.86 -14.02
CA VAL A 15 -9.05 -10.81 -13.35
C VAL A 15 -9.05 -10.59 -11.83
N LEU A 16 -8.91 -9.34 -11.37
CA LEU A 16 -8.91 -9.02 -9.94
C LEU A 16 -10.23 -9.42 -9.26
N ARG A 17 -11.38 -9.18 -9.92
CA ARG A 17 -12.69 -9.60 -9.41
C ARG A 17 -12.80 -11.13 -9.27
N ARG A 18 -12.28 -11.90 -10.23
CA ARG A 18 -12.25 -13.37 -10.15
C ARG A 18 -11.36 -13.88 -9.01
N ALA A 19 -10.32 -13.12 -8.65
CA ALA A 19 -9.48 -13.38 -7.49
C ALA A 19 -10.10 -12.93 -6.15
N GLY A 20 -11.38 -12.52 -6.14
CA GLY A 20 -12.10 -12.10 -4.93
C GLY A 20 -11.86 -10.64 -4.52
N LEU A 21 -11.14 -9.84 -5.31
CA LEU A 21 -10.82 -8.46 -4.97
C LEU A 21 -11.91 -7.50 -5.47
N ARG A 22 -12.28 -6.54 -4.61
CA ARG A 22 -13.22 -5.45 -4.95
C ARG A 22 -12.43 -4.17 -5.24
N PRO A 23 -12.68 -3.48 -6.37
CA PRO A 23 -12.06 -2.19 -6.64
C PRO A 23 -12.57 -1.13 -5.67
N VAL A 24 -11.65 -0.36 -5.09
CA VAL A 24 -11.94 0.83 -4.27
C VAL A 24 -11.46 2.07 -5.03
N GLN A 25 -12.30 3.09 -5.08
CA GLN A 25 -11.93 4.41 -5.59
C GLN A 25 -11.75 5.35 -4.40
N ILE A 26 -10.53 5.87 -4.26
CA ILE A 26 -10.19 6.89 -3.27
C ILE A 26 -9.63 8.11 -4.00
N TRP A 27 -9.86 9.27 -3.42
CA TRP A 27 -9.21 10.50 -3.85
C TRP A 27 -7.84 10.59 -3.20
N VAL A 28 -6.81 10.80 -4.01
CA VAL A 28 -5.42 10.97 -3.55
C VAL A 28 -4.94 12.36 -3.98
N PRO A 29 -3.94 12.94 -3.27
CA PRO A 29 -3.34 14.20 -3.70
C PRO A 29 -2.79 14.10 -5.13
N ASP A 30 -2.93 15.18 -5.90
CA ASP A 30 -2.40 15.24 -7.26
C ASP A 30 -0.87 15.25 -7.23
N THR A 31 -0.27 14.19 -7.77
CA THR A 31 1.18 13.97 -7.77
C THR A 31 1.95 14.91 -8.70
N ARG A 32 1.25 15.68 -9.54
CA ARG A 32 1.86 16.66 -10.45
C ARG A 32 2.06 18.02 -9.81
N ARG A 33 1.51 18.26 -8.62
CA ARG A 33 1.69 19.54 -7.94
C ARG A 33 3.15 19.69 -7.49
N PRO A 34 3.72 20.90 -7.58
CA PRO A 34 5.12 21.13 -7.22
C PRO A 34 5.41 20.84 -5.74
N ASP A 35 4.39 20.93 -4.87
CA ASP A 35 4.47 20.68 -3.42
C ASP A 35 4.27 19.20 -3.03
N PHE A 36 3.98 18.31 -3.99
CA PHE A 36 3.67 16.92 -3.69
C PHE A 36 4.81 16.20 -2.95
N ALA A 37 6.07 16.48 -3.33
CA ALA A 37 7.24 15.90 -2.66
C ALA A 37 7.37 16.34 -1.19
N GLU A 38 6.97 17.57 -0.87
CA GLU A 38 6.97 18.08 0.51
C GLU A 38 5.86 17.45 1.32
N GLU A 39 4.67 17.29 0.74
CA GLU A 39 3.56 16.60 1.39
C GLU A 39 3.89 15.12 1.64
N CYS A 40 4.53 14.43 0.69
CA CYS A 40 5.05 13.08 0.92
C CYS A 40 6.00 13.05 2.11
N ARG A 41 6.97 13.96 2.16
CA ARG A 41 7.93 14.03 3.29
C ARG A 41 7.21 14.24 4.61
N ARG A 42 6.27 15.18 4.67
CA ARG A 42 5.49 15.50 5.87
C ARG A 42 4.68 14.29 6.34
N GLN A 43 3.99 13.60 5.43
CA GLN A 43 3.18 12.43 5.76
C GLN A 43 4.05 11.24 6.21
N SER A 44 5.18 10.99 5.54
CA SER A 44 6.12 9.95 5.96
C SER A 44 6.65 10.19 7.38
N GLN A 45 6.95 11.45 7.72
CA GLN A 45 7.38 11.80 9.08
C GLN A 45 6.28 11.58 10.12
N LEU A 46 5.01 11.86 9.78
CA LEU A 46 3.89 11.62 10.69
C LEU A 46 3.66 10.13 10.93
N VAL A 47 3.72 9.31 9.87
CA VAL A 47 3.58 7.86 9.99
C VAL A 47 4.72 7.29 10.86
N ALA A 48 5.97 7.67 10.58
CA ALA A 48 7.10 7.21 11.37
C ALA A 48 7.01 7.60 12.86
N GLN A 49 6.52 8.81 13.16
CA GLN A 49 6.29 9.24 14.55
C GLN A 49 5.16 8.44 15.22
N SER A 50 4.08 8.15 14.49
CA SER A 50 2.99 7.32 15.01
C SER A 50 3.47 5.91 15.31
N ASP A 51 4.26 5.33 14.40
CA ASP A 51 4.83 3.99 14.53
C ASP A 51 5.73 3.89 15.77
N LEU A 52 6.68 4.83 15.92
CA LEU A 52 7.55 4.93 17.10
C LEU A 52 6.80 5.08 18.44
N SER A 53 5.58 5.64 18.41
CA SER A 53 4.77 5.80 19.60
C SER A 53 3.94 4.56 19.94
N ASP A 54 3.82 3.60 19.01
CA ASP A 54 3.05 2.38 19.17
C ASP A 54 3.95 1.21 19.61
N LEU A 55 4.39 1.28 20.87
CA LEU A 55 5.20 0.23 21.50
C LEU A 55 4.49 -1.15 21.56
N GLY A 56 3.16 -1.17 21.42
CA GLY A 56 2.37 -2.40 21.37
C GLY A 56 2.53 -3.11 20.03
N MET A 57 2.52 -2.34 18.93
CA MET A 57 2.79 -2.87 17.60
C MET A 57 4.22 -3.38 17.46
N ASP A 58 5.22 -2.65 17.92
CA ASP A 58 6.62 -3.11 17.86
C ASP A 58 6.79 -4.48 18.54
N ARG A 59 6.25 -4.62 19.75
CA ARG A 59 6.30 -5.86 20.51
C ARG A 59 5.58 -7.01 19.80
N LEU A 60 4.40 -6.73 19.25
CA LEU A 60 3.63 -7.72 18.50
C LEU A 60 4.37 -8.20 17.25
N MET A 61 5.08 -7.29 16.56
CA MET A 61 5.89 -7.63 15.39
C MET A 61 7.11 -8.47 15.77
N ASP A 62 7.80 -8.15 16.88
CA ASP A 62 8.90 -8.94 17.42
C ASP A 62 8.45 -10.36 17.82
N GLU A 63 7.31 -10.46 18.52
CA GLU A 63 6.72 -11.75 18.91
C GLU A 63 6.30 -12.56 17.68
N ALA A 64 5.64 -11.94 16.70
CA ALA A 64 5.26 -12.61 15.45
C ALA A 64 6.48 -13.07 14.62
N LEU A 65 7.58 -12.31 14.63
CA LEU A 65 8.84 -12.70 14.00
C LEU A 65 9.48 -13.89 14.72
N ALA A 66 9.43 -13.92 16.05
CA ALA A 66 9.95 -15.03 16.84
C ALA A 66 9.12 -16.32 16.66
N ASP A 67 7.81 -16.20 16.43
CA ASP A 67 6.91 -17.33 16.15
C ASP A 67 7.06 -17.91 14.73
N LEU A 68 7.75 -17.20 13.82
CA LEU A 68 8.10 -17.73 12.50
C LEU A 68 9.28 -18.71 12.61
N ASP A 69 9.03 -19.90 13.14
CA ASP A 69 9.95 -21.04 12.97
C ASP A 69 10.07 -21.39 11.47
N GLY A 70 11.30 -21.38 10.94
CA GLY A 70 11.61 -21.96 9.63
C GLY A 70 11.89 -21.00 8.47
N TRP A 71 12.16 -19.71 8.68
CA TRP A 71 12.67 -18.80 7.63
C TRP A 71 14.18 -18.95 7.36
N ALA A 72 14.72 -20.14 7.63
CA ALA A 72 16.09 -20.53 7.30
C ALA A 72 16.06 -21.80 6.43
N GLU A 73 15.38 -21.75 5.28
CA GLU A 73 15.79 -22.39 4.01
C GLU A 73 14.95 -21.89 2.82
#